data_AF-A0A022QUM4-F1
#
_entry.id   AF-A0A022QUM4-F1
#
_cell.length_a   1.000
_cell.length_b   1.000
_cell.length_c   1.000
_cell.angle_alpha   90.00
_cell.angle_beta   90.00
_cell.angle_gamma   90.00
#
_symmetry.space_group_name_H-M   'P 1'
#
loop_
_entity.id
_entity.type
_entity.pdbx_description
1 polymer ?
#
loop_
_entity_poly.entity_id
_entity_poly.type
_entity_poly.pdbx_seq_one_letter_code
_entity_poly.pdbx_strand_id
1 'polypeptide(L)'
;MDYKNASKHKDDGIVVEPRRKYGGLVEKLAAMYGGGGEKQRQMTKLLVKVNIQNSLGPIHVVMSPENTVGDLTKAAVAVYVKEKRRPLLGNSNPGCFQLHYSQFSLECLGEDEKLIDLGSRNFFLCPKLRNEV
;
A
#
# COMPACT_ATOMS: atom_id res chain seq x y z
N MET A 1 -59.70 -26.41 -10.80
CA MET A 1 -59.78 -27.62 -11.64
C MET A 1 -58.35 -28.02 -11.92
N ASP A 2 -57.80 -28.86 -11.05
CA ASP A 2 -56.37 -29.20 -11.06
C ASP A 2 -56.16 -30.45 -11.90
N TYR A 3 -55.40 -30.29 -12.98
CA TYR A 3 -55.12 -31.32 -13.96
C TYR A 3 -54.04 -32.26 -13.42
N LYS A 4 -54.38 -33.54 -13.22
CA LYS A 4 -53.41 -34.63 -13.20
C LYS A 4 -53.48 -35.33 -14.56
N ASN A 5 -52.44 -35.13 -15.38
CA ASN A 5 -52.20 -35.96 -16.55
C ASN A 5 -50.97 -36.83 -16.31
N ALA A 6 -51.15 -38.12 -16.53
CA ALA A 6 -50.11 -39.13 -16.50
C ALA A 6 -49.52 -39.26 -17.91
N SER A 7 -48.20 -39.44 -18.04
CA SER A 7 -47.67 -40.41 -19.00
C SER A 7 -46.20 -40.70 -18.74
N LYS A 8 -45.89 -42.00 -18.63
CA LYS A 8 -44.55 -42.57 -18.72
C LYS A 8 -44.02 -42.43 -20.14
N HIS A 9 -42.72 -42.20 -20.32
CA HIS A 9 -41.96 -42.81 -21.41
C HIS A 9 -40.48 -42.95 -21.04
N LYS A 10 -39.87 -43.98 -21.66
CA LYS A 10 -38.70 -44.76 -21.26
C LYS A 10 -37.34 -44.09 -21.50
N ASP A 11 -36.36 -44.66 -20.79
CA ASP A 11 -34.93 -44.38 -20.77
C ASP A 11 -34.24 -44.45 -22.14
N ASP A 12 -33.28 -43.55 -22.36
CA ASP A 12 -32.10 -43.78 -23.21
C ASP A 12 -30.88 -43.19 -22.49
N GLY A 13 -29.89 -44.05 -22.21
CA GLY A 13 -28.81 -43.78 -21.26
C GLY A 13 -27.77 -42.77 -21.73
N ILE A 14 -27.24 -42.01 -20.76
CA ILE A 14 -25.88 -41.47 -20.76
C ILE A 14 -25.35 -41.61 -19.33
N VAL A 15 -24.31 -42.44 -19.14
CA VAL A 15 -23.49 -42.41 -17.93
C VAL A 15 -22.65 -41.14 -18.02
N VAL A 16 -23.08 -40.08 -17.33
CA VAL A 16 -22.24 -38.91 -17.08
C VAL A 16 -21.57 -39.08 -15.72
N GLU A 17 -20.27 -39.35 -15.76
CA GLU A 17 -19.44 -39.51 -14.57
C GLU A 17 -19.47 -38.27 -13.66
N PRO A 18 -19.34 -38.44 -12.33
CA PRO A 18 -19.21 -37.30 -11.43
C PRO A 18 -17.98 -36.47 -11.80
N ARG A 19 -18.20 -35.19 -12.09
CA ARG A 19 -17.15 -34.23 -12.45
C ARG A 19 -16.04 -34.28 -11.40
N ARG A 20 -14.84 -34.65 -11.84
CA ARG A 20 -13.62 -34.72 -11.02
C ARG A 20 -13.48 -33.45 -10.18
N LYS A 21 -13.31 -33.62 -8.86
CA LYS A 21 -13.08 -32.53 -7.92
C LYS A 21 -11.79 -31.79 -8.31
N TYR A 22 -11.93 -30.63 -8.94
CA TYR A 22 -10.85 -29.65 -9.13
C TYR A 22 -10.48 -28.90 -7.84
N GLY A 23 -10.96 -29.34 -6.67
CA GLY A 23 -10.64 -28.72 -5.37
C GLY A 23 -9.34 -29.23 -4.73
N GLY A 24 -8.78 -30.36 -5.17
CA GLY A 24 -7.61 -30.95 -4.50
C GLY A 24 -6.26 -30.36 -4.91
N LEU A 25 -6.17 -29.71 -6.08
CA LEU A 25 -4.91 -29.22 -6.62
C LEU A 25 -4.52 -27.88 -5.98
N VAL A 26 -5.49 -27.01 -5.71
CA VAL A 26 -5.26 -25.74 -4.99
C VAL A 26 -4.85 -25.96 -3.54
N GLU A 27 -5.44 -26.95 -2.87
CA GLU A 27 -5.14 -27.27 -1.47
C GLU A 27 -3.79 -27.99 -1.33
N LYS A 28 -3.46 -28.86 -2.30
CA LYS A 28 -2.11 -29.46 -2.39
C LYS A 28 -1.03 -28.44 -2.77
N LEU A 29 -1.32 -27.44 -3.60
CA LEU A 29 -0.39 -26.34 -3.87
C LEU A 29 -0.16 -25.49 -2.60
N ALA A 30 -1.22 -25.16 -1.86
CA ALA A 30 -1.11 -24.43 -0.60
C ALA A 30 -0.29 -25.20 0.44
N ALA A 31 -0.43 -26.54 0.51
CA ALA A 31 0.38 -27.39 1.38
C ALA A 31 1.82 -27.59 0.88
N MET A 32 2.06 -27.60 -0.44
CA MET A 32 3.41 -27.73 -1.02
C MET A 32 4.24 -26.46 -0.90
N TYR A 33 3.62 -25.29 -0.95
CA TYR A 33 4.28 -23.99 -0.70
C TYR A 33 4.13 -23.51 0.76
N GLY A 34 3.37 -24.22 1.59
CA GLY A 34 3.23 -23.98 3.03
C GLY A 34 4.37 -24.58 3.83
N GLY A 35 5.61 -24.27 3.47
CA GLY A 35 6.81 -24.87 4.03
C GLY A 35 7.83 -23.84 4.47
N GLY A 36 7.90 -23.59 5.78
CA GLY A 36 8.98 -22.86 6.42
C GLY A 36 8.47 -21.76 7.35
N GLY A 37 8.53 -22.01 8.66
CA GLY A 37 8.59 -20.93 9.64
C GLY A 37 9.88 -20.16 9.47
N GLU A 38 9.99 -19.41 8.37
CA GLU A 38 10.99 -18.40 8.21
C GLU A 38 10.71 -17.38 9.32
N LYS A 39 11.64 -17.20 10.25
CA LYS A 39 11.77 -15.88 10.85
C LYS A 39 12.08 -14.95 9.69
N GLN A 40 11.03 -14.45 9.04
CA GLN A 40 11.13 -13.50 7.94
C GLN A 40 12.09 -12.45 8.45
N ARG A 41 13.21 -12.27 7.75
CA ARG A 41 14.17 -11.20 8.06
C ARG A 41 13.43 -9.89 7.80
N GLN A 42 12.70 -9.44 8.81
CA GLN A 42 11.86 -8.26 8.72
C GLN A 42 12.80 -7.07 8.60
N MET A 43 12.58 -6.27 7.57
CA MET A 43 13.31 -5.04 7.41
C MET A 43 13.04 -4.17 8.65
N THR A 44 14.07 -3.86 9.41
CA THR A 44 13.94 -3.03 10.62
C THR A 44 14.20 -1.56 10.35
N LYS A 45 14.80 -1.24 9.20
CA LYS A 45 15.13 0.12 8.77
C LYS A 45 14.85 0.30 7.29
N LEU A 46 14.23 1.42 6.97
CA LEU A 46 13.88 1.88 5.65
C LEU A 46 14.67 3.15 5.34
N LEU A 47 15.46 3.15 4.25
CA LEU A 47 15.99 4.37 3.67
C LEU A 47 14.94 4.95 2.72
N VAL A 48 14.45 6.14 3.04
CA VAL A 48 13.43 6.86 2.28
C VAL A 48 14.05 8.10 1.65
N LYS A 49 13.82 8.27 0.35
CA LYS A 49 14.16 9.45 -0.42
C LYS A 49 12.96 10.41 -0.42
N VAL A 50 13.16 11.64 0.02
CA VAL A 50 12.11 12.67 0.03
C VAL A 50 12.57 13.85 -0.81
N ASN A 51 11.89 14.10 -1.91
CA ASN A 51 12.08 15.31 -2.72
C ASN A 51 11.21 16.40 -2.10
N ILE A 52 11.78 17.58 -1.85
CA ILE A 52 11.05 18.69 -1.23
C ILE A 52 10.84 19.75 -2.30
N GLN A 53 9.61 20.28 -2.38
CA GLN A 53 9.27 21.31 -3.35
C GLN A 53 10.25 22.49 -3.27
N ASN A 54 10.72 22.96 -4.43
CA ASN A 54 11.69 24.05 -4.60
C ASN A 54 13.08 23.81 -3.99
N SER A 55 13.37 22.62 -3.42
CA SER A 55 14.70 22.26 -2.92
C SER A 55 15.63 21.88 -4.07
N LEU A 56 16.92 22.20 -3.94
CA LEU A 56 17.99 21.80 -4.90
C LEU A 56 18.21 20.28 -5.00
N GLY A 57 17.60 19.49 -4.12
CA GLY A 57 17.71 18.04 -4.18
C GLY A 57 16.94 17.36 -3.05
N PRO A 58 16.88 16.02 -3.11
CA PRO A 58 16.22 15.23 -2.09
C PRO A 58 17.01 15.22 -0.79
N ILE A 59 16.29 14.93 0.30
CA ILE A 59 16.87 14.47 1.55
C ILE A 59 16.67 12.96 1.68
N HIS A 60 17.44 12.35 2.57
CA HIS A 60 17.34 10.94 2.87
C HIS A 60 17.04 10.76 4.36
N VAL A 61 16.04 9.94 4.66
CA VAL A 61 15.60 9.64 6.03
C VAL A 61 15.72 8.14 6.25
N VAL A 62 16.27 7.73 7.40
CA VAL A 62 16.28 6.32 7.82
C VAL A 62 15.32 6.15 8.99
N MET A 63 14.31 5.30 8.85
CA MET A 63 13.28 5.09 9.87
C MET A 63 12.71 3.67 9.85
N SER A 64 11.85 3.30 10.80
CA SER A 64 11.22 1.98 10.80
C SER A 64 10.19 1.89 9.67
N PRO A 65 10.02 0.74 8.99
CA PRO A 65 8.92 0.55 8.03
C PRO A 65 7.52 0.68 8.68
N GLU A 66 7.42 0.46 9.99
CA GLU A 66 6.18 0.57 10.76
C GLU A 66 5.80 2.03 11.09
N ASN A 67 6.69 2.99 10.84
CA ASN A 67 6.38 4.41 11.02
C ASN A 67 5.31 4.87 10.03
N THR A 68 4.64 5.97 10.37
CA THR A 68 3.58 6.53 9.53
C THR A 68 4.08 7.60 8.56
N VAL A 69 3.23 8.01 7.63
CA VAL A 69 3.44 9.19 6.77
C VAL A 69 3.65 10.47 7.60
N GLY A 70 2.91 10.63 8.70
CA GLY A 70 3.08 11.75 9.63
C GLY A 70 4.47 11.78 10.26
N ASP A 71 4.97 10.62 10.68
CA ASP A 71 6.33 10.48 11.21
C ASP A 71 7.38 10.86 10.16
N LEU A 72 7.22 10.39 8.92
CA LEU A 72 8.13 10.70 7.82
C LEU A 72 8.13 12.20 7.52
N THR A 73 6.95 12.82 7.49
CA THR A 73 6.81 14.26 7.25
C THR A 73 7.53 15.07 8.33
N LYS A 74 7.34 14.71 9.61
CA LYS A 74 8.04 15.33 10.74
C LYS A 74 9.55 15.16 10.64
N ALA A 75 10.03 13.96 10.36
CA ALA A 75 11.45 13.66 10.21
C ALA A 75 12.07 14.43 9.02
N ALA A 76 11.37 14.47 7.89
CA ALA A 76 11.81 15.18 6.69
C ALA A 76 11.99 16.68 6.93
N VAL A 77 11.01 17.33 7.55
CA VAL A 77 11.08 18.75 7.90
C VAL A 77 12.23 19.02 8.88
N ALA A 78 12.39 18.17 9.90
CA ALA A 78 13.47 18.31 10.87
C ALA A 78 14.86 18.18 10.21
N VAL A 79 15.05 17.21 9.31
CA VAL A 79 16.29 17.04 8.55
C VAL A 79 16.56 18.25 7.65
N TYR A 80 15.55 18.72 6.92
CA TYR A 80 15.68 19.88 6.04
C TYR A 80 16.14 21.14 6.78
N VAL A 81 15.54 21.41 7.95
CA VAL A 81 15.91 22.55 8.81
C VAL A 81 17.31 22.36 9.40
N LYS A 82 17.62 21.16 9.89
CA LYS A 82 18.93 20.83 10.47
C LYS A 82 20.06 21.02 9.46
N GLU A 83 19.85 20.61 8.20
CA GLU A 83 20.79 20.78 7.10
C GLU A 83 20.84 22.23 6.56
N LYS A 84 20.00 23.14 7.07
CA LYS A 84 19.89 24.55 6.62
C LYS A 84 19.69 24.67 5.10
N ARG A 85 18.87 23.76 4.54
CA ARG A 85 18.61 23.67 3.11
C ARG A 85 17.89 24.90 2.57
N ARG A 86 17.95 25.08 1.25
CA ARG A 86 17.41 26.24 0.53
C ARG A 86 16.36 25.82 -0.51
N PRO A 87 15.26 26.57 -0.65
CA PRO A 87 14.91 27.78 0.11
C PRO A 87 14.56 27.48 1.58
N LEU A 88 14.68 28.48 2.46
CA LEU A 88 14.28 28.28 3.85
C LEU A 88 12.78 28.04 3.94
N LEU A 89 12.36 27.16 4.84
CA LEU A 89 10.94 26.93 5.10
C LEU A 89 10.36 28.14 5.83
N GLY A 90 9.27 28.70 5.29
CA GLY A 90 8.54 29.78 5.98
C GLY A 90 7.87 29.33 7.27
N ASN A 91 7.58 28.04 7.40
CA ASN A 91 7.09 27.41 8.62
C ASN A 91 7.73 26.01 8.76
N SER A 92 8.20 25.67 9.96
CA SER A 92 8.80 24.36 10.26
C SER A 92 7.82 23.39 10.94
N ASN A 93 6.54 23.76 11.06
CA ASN A 93 5.48 22.86 11.54
C ASN A 93 5.20 21.77 10.50
N PRO A 94 5.38 20.48 10.82
CA PRO A 94 5.06 19.37 9.91
C PRO A 94 3.62 19.39 9.39
N GLY A 95 2.66 19.87 10.19
CA GLY A 95 1.26 19.97 9.80
C GLY A 95 1.00 20.95 8.64
N CYS A 96 1.98 21.78 8.29
CA CYS A 96 1.92 22.67 7.12
C CYS A 96 2.40 22.00 5.82
N PHE A 97 2.73 20.70 5.84
CA PHE A 97 3.21 19.96 4.68
C PHE A 97 2.37 18.70 4.40
N GLN A 98 2.30 18.32 3.13
CA GLN A 98 1.65 17.11 2.63
C GLN A 98 2.68 16.26 1.91
N LEU A 99 2.56 14.94 2.07
CA LEU A 99 3.37 13.96 1.37
C LEU A 99 2.59 13.39 0.19
N HIS A 100 3.26 13.22 -0.94
CA HIS A 100 2.72 12.69 -2.18
C HIS A 100 3.67 11.62 -2.73
N TYR A 101 3.16 10.72 -3.58
CA TYR A 101 4.02 9.78 -4.30
C TYR A 101 5.01 10.49 -5.23
N SER A 102 4.57 11.58 -5.91
CA SER A 102 5.42 12.40 -6.76
C SER A 102 4.90 13.83 -6.87
N GLN A 103 5.65 14.71 -7.53
CA GLN A 103 5.21 16.08 -7.86
C GLN A 103 3.99 16.14 -8.79
N PHE A 104 3.68 15.03 -9.48
CA PHE A 104 2.55 14.93 -10.42
C PHE A 104 1.30 14.33 -9.77
N SER A 105 1.40 13.90 -8.51
CA SER A 105 0.28 13.31 -7.78
C SER A 105 -0.68 14.40 -7.33
N LEU A 106 -1.97 14.23 -7.65
CA LEU A 106 -3.03 15.15 -7.22
C LEU A 106 -3.45 14.92 -5.77
N GLU A 107 -3.36 13.67 -5.29
CA GLU A 107 -3.76 13.27 -3.95
C GLU A 107 -2.56 13.16 -3.02
N CYS A 108 -2.73 13.60 -1.78
CA CYS A 108 -1.76 13.41 -0.70
C CYS A 108 -2.01 12.08 0.01
N LEU A 109 -0.96 11.55 0.62
CA LEU A 109 -1.02 10.38 1.48
C LEU A 109 -1.63 10.73 2.84
N GLY A 110 -2.40 9.81 3.40
CA GLY A 110 -2.99 9.92 4.74
C GLY A 110 -1.92 9.84 5.83
N GLU A 111 -2.05 10.68 6.87
CA GLU A 111 -1.01 10.83 7.90
C GLU A 111 -0.76 9.56 8.73
N ASP A 112 -1.78 8.70 8.87
CA ASP A 112 -1.73 7.46 9.66
C ASP A 112 -1.31 6.23 8.85
N GLU A 113 -1.15 6.35 7.53
CA GLU A 113 -0.71 5.24 6.68
C GLU A 113 0.72 4.84 7.03
N LYS A 114 0.98 3.53 7.17
CA LYS A 114 2.32 3.02 7.45
C LYS A 114 3.17 2.99 6.20
N LEU A 115 4.45 3.29 6.33
CA LEU A 115 5.38 3.31 5.20
C LEU A 115 5.54 1.95 4.51
N ILE A 116 5.42 0.85 5.27
CA ILE A 116 5.49 -0.51 4.72
C ILE A 116 4.36 -0.80 3.72
N ASP A 117 3.20 -0.16 3.88
CA ASP A 117 2.01 -0.40 3.07
C ASP A 117 2.01 0.44 1.79
N LEU A 118 2.80 1.51 1.72
CA LEU A 118 2.85 2.44 0.58
C LEU A 118 3.54 1.88 -0.68
N GLY A 119 4.30 0.79 -0.55
CA GLY A 119 5.03 0.18 -1.67
C GLY A 119 6.13 1.04 -2.33
N SER A 120 6.32 2.29 -1.89
CA SER A 120 7.35 3.22 -2.38
C SER A 120 8.33 3.60 -1.27
N ARG A 121 9.54 3.98 -1.68
CA ARG A 121 10.56 4.61 -0.82
C ARG A 121 11.00 5.98 -1.33
N ASN A 122 10.26 6.51 -2.31
CA ASN A 122 10.51 7.79 -2.93
C ASN A 122 9.22 8.60 -2.87
N PHE A 123 9.29 9.75 -2.23
CA PHE A 123 8.13 10.61 -2.01
C PHE A 123 8.47 12.06 -2.35
N PHE A 124 7.42 12.86 -2.44
CA PHE A 124 7.47 14.29 -2.66
C PHE A 124 6.76 15.01 -1.51
N LEU A 125 7.41 16.01 -0.92
CA LEU A 125 6.87 16.82 0.16
C LEU A 125 6.65 18.24 -0.34
N CYS A 126 5.43 18.74 -0.20
CA CYS A 126 5.05 20.12 -0.54
C CYS A 126 4.27 20.78 0.60
N PRO A 127 4.21 22.11 0.67
CA PRO A 127 3.34 22.82 1.60
C PRO A 127 1.87 22.49 1.32
N LYS A 128 1.07 22.32 2.36
CA LYS A 128 -0.39 22.20 2.23
C LYS A 128 -0.93 23.52 1.67
N LEU A 129 -1.80 23.42 0.67
CA LEU A 129 -2.64 24.54 0.26
C LEU A 129 -3.55 24.88 1.45
N ARG A 130 -3.38 26.08 2.02
CA ARG A 130 -4.41 26.63 2.89
C ARG A 130 -5.56 27.05 1.98
N ASN A 131 -6.66 26.32 2.03
CA ASN A 131 -7.93 26.85 1.56
C ASN A 131 -8.28 28.00 2.53
N GLU A 132 -8.02 29.22 2.11
CA GLU A 132 -8.59 30.40 2.76
C GLU A 132 -10.10 30.33 2.55
N VAL A 133 -10.85 30.25 3.65
CA VAL A 133 -12.33 30.34 3.66
C VAL A 133 -12.71 31.81 3.59
#